data_AF-A0A6M8EDG6-F1
#
_entry.id   AF-A0A6M8EDG6-F1
#
_cell.length_a   1.000
_cell.length_b   1.000
_cell.length_c   1.000
_cell.angle_alpha   90.00
_cell.angle_beta   90.00
_cell.angle_gamma   90.00
#
_symmetry.space_group_name_H-M   'P 1'
#
loop_
_entity.id
_entity.type
_entity.pdbx_description
1 polymer ?
#
loop_
_entity_poly.entity_id
_entity_poly.type
_entity_poly.pdbx_seq_one_letter_code
_entity_poly.pdbx_strand_id
1 'polypeptide(L)'
;MAYPFSVYKEMTIKKLNKERLDEEEENYFLKFSDSSIMSTSKKIYYFALLYFKRWYPRFLIHFIITYKVKKALKNENAPETIQNLYREIAKIICLSAMGAYGKGRKVKK
;
A
#
# COMPACT_ATOMS: atom_id res chain seq x y z
N MET A 1 -1.97 -15.40 -2.24
CA MET A 1 -1.74 -14.56 -1.03
C MET A 1 -2.45 -13.22 -1.25
N ALA A 2 -3.60 -13.01 -0.59
CA ALA A 2 -4.36 -11.75 -0.60
C ALA A 2 -3.70 -10.69 0.30
N TYR A 3 -2.40 -10.51 0.12
CA TYR A 3 -1.63 -9.45 0.74
C TYR A 3 -1.70 -8.23 -0.20
N PRO A 4 -2.30 -7.08 0.19
CA PRO A 4 -2.43 -6.55 1.55
C PRO A 4 -3.88 -6.26 2.01
N PHE A 5 -4.90 -7.00 1.54
CA PHE A 5 -6.31 -6.70 1.85
C PHE A 5 -6.61 -6.61 3.36
N SER A 6 -6.28 -7.66 4.11
CA SER A 6 -6.55 -7.73 5.55
C SER A 6 -5.85 -6.61 6.33
N VAL A 7 -4.62 -6.26 5.92
CA VAL A 7 -3.83 -5.19 6.53
C VAL A 7 -4.49 -3.82 6.31
N TYR A 8 -5.02 -3.57 5.11
CA TYR A 8 -5.76 -2.33 4.83
C TYR A 8 -7.09 -2.28 5.60
N LYS A 9 -7.80 -3.41 5.69
CA LYS A 9 -9.04 -3.53 6.46
C LYS A 9 -8.83 -3.22 7.94
N GLU A 10 -7.91 -3.92 8.60
CA GLU A 10 -7.60 -3.70 10.01
C GLU A 10 -7.11 -2.27 10.29
N MET A 11 -6.27 -1.72 9.41
CA MET A 11 -5.78 -0.35 9.55
C MET A 11 -6.93 0.66 9.49
N THR A 12 -7.84 0.50 8.54
CA THR A 12 -8.97 1.42 8.32
C THR A 12 -9.94 1.38 9.50
N ILE A 13 -10.32 0.17 9.95
CA ILE A 13 -11.17 -0.06 11.13
C ILE A 13 -10.58 0.64 12.36
N LYS A 14 -9.28 0.40 12.63
CA LYS A 14 -8.58 1.00 13.78
C LYS A 14 -8.48 2.52 13.70
N LYS A 15 -8.29 3.07 12.51
CA LYS A 15 -8.07 4.51 12.31
C LYS A 15 -9.34 5.33 12.31
N LEU A 16 -10.42 4.77 11.78
CA LEU A 16 -11.72 5.41 11.74
C LEU A 16 -12.60 5.04 12.95
N ASN A 17 -12.08 4.21 13.86
CA ASN A 17 -12.81 3.70 15.04
C ASN A 17 -14.15 3.06 14.65
N LYS A 18 -14.17 2.31 13.53
CA LYS A 18 -15.33 1.58 13.02
C LYS A 18 -15.29 0.13 13.51
N GLU A 19 -16.44 -0.54 13.57
CA GLU A 19 -16.50 -1.99 13.82
C GLU A 19 -16.20 -2.82 12.57
N ARG A 20 -16.60 -2.32 11.39
CA ARG A 20 -16.39 -2.97 10.09
C ARG A 20 -16.23 -1.93 8.98
N LEU A 21 -15.72 -2.38 7.83
CA LEU A 21 -15.71 -1.58 6.60
C LEU A 21 -17.13 -1.50 6.04
N ASP A 22 -17.41 -0.40 5.35
CA ASP A 22 -18.59 -0.28 4.52
C ASP A 22 -18.43 -1.10 3.23
N GLU A 23 -19.53 -1.47 2.58
CA GLU A 23 -19.51 -2.33 1.39
C GLU A 23 -18.70 -1.70 0.23
N GLU A 24 -18.78 -0.37 0.07
CA GLU A 24 -17.97 0.37 -0.90
C GLU A 24 -16.47 0.31 -0.58
N GLU A 25 -16.10 0.45 0.69
CA GLU A 25 -14.71 0.39 1.14
C GLU A 25 -14.12 -1.02 0.96
N GLU A 26 -14.91 -2.04 1.27
CA GLU A 26 -14.54 -3.44 1.11
C GLU A 26 -14.35 -3.79 -0.38
N ASN A 27 -15.30 -3.42 -1.23
CA ASN A 27 -15.20 -3.62 -2.69
C ASN A 27 -14.00 -2.88 -3.28
N TYR A 28 -13.75 -1.64 -2.84
CA TYR A 28 -12.56 -0.89 -3.29
C TYR A 28 -11.27 -1.61 -2.87
N PHE A 29 -11.14 -2.00 -1.61
CA PHE A 29 -9.93 -2.67 -1.14
C PHE A 29 -9.73 -4.02 -1.82
N LEU A 30 -10.79 -4.80 -2.09
CA LEU A 30 -10.69 -6.06 -2.84
C LEU A 30 -10.07 -5.82 -4.21
N LYS A 31 -10.55 -4.82 -4.96
CA LYS A 31 -10.01 -4.45 -6.27
C LYS A 31 -8.59 -3.88 -6.18
N PHE A 32 -8.35 -2.99 -5.21
CA PHE A 32 -7.07 -2.32 -5.02
C PHE A 32 -5.95 -3.29 -4.60
N SER A 33 -6.30 -4.32 -3.82
CA SER A 33 -5.38 -5.34 -3.30
C SER A 33 -5.38 -6.65 -4.10
N ASP A 34 -6.18 -6.74 -5.17
CA ASP A 34 -6.28 -7.96 -5.96
C ASP A 34 -4.89 -8.39 -6.46
N SER A 35 -4.52 -9.61 -6.07
CA SER A 35 -3.22 -10.19 -6.37
C SER A 35 -3.15 -10.88 -7.73
N SER A 36 -4.33 -11.24 -8.29
CA SER A 36 -4.49 -11.93 -9.57
C SER A 36 -4.31 -10.99 -10.76
N ILE A 37 -4.75 -9.74 -10.63
CA ILE A 37 -4.57 -8.67 -11.60
C ILE A 37 -3.35 -7.83 -11.18
N MET A 38 -2.68 -7.16 -12.13
CA MET A 38 -1.65 -6.15 -11.81
C MET A 38 -2.31 -4.90 -11.21
N SER A 39 -2.83 -5.05 -9.98
CA SER A 39 -3.54 -4.02 -9.24
C SER A 39 -2.64 -2.83 -8.91
N THR A 40 -3.26 -1.70 -8.65
CA THR A 40 -2.55 -0.44 -8.45
C THR A 40 -1.70 -0.45 -7.19
N SER A 41 -2.15 -1.10 -6.12
CA SER A 41 -1.33 -1.32 -4.92
C SER A 41 -0.06 -2.13 -5.23
N LYS A 42 -0.18 -3.17 -6.05
CA LYS A 42 0.93 -4.04 -6.46
C LYS A 42 1.93 -3.30 -7.35
N LYS A 43 1.45 -2.47 -8.30
CA LYS A 43 2.31 -1.60 -9.12
C LYS A 43 3.12 -0.65 -8.24
N ILE A 44 2.47 0.02 -7.28
CA ILE A 44 3.13 0.97 -6.37
C ILE A 44 4.14 0.24 -5.47
N TYR A 45 3.82 -0.96 -5.00
CA TYR A 45 4.73 -1.80 -4.24
C TYR A 45 5.99 -2.17 -5.03
N TYR A 46 5.87 -2.57 -6.30
CA TYR A 46 7.05 -2.85 -7.13
C TYR A 46 7.90 -1.61 -7.40
N PHE A 47 7.27 -0.45 -7.59
CA PHE A 47 8.03 0.82 -7.65
C PHE A 47 8.79 1.08 -6.36
N ALA A 48 8.16 0.88 -5.19
CA ALA A 48 8.82 1.02 -3.90
C ALA A 48 10.05 0.10 -3.79
N LEU A 49 9.89 -1.18 -4.14
CA LEU A 49 10.99 -2.14 -4.17
C LEU A 49 12.15 -1.69 -5.08
N LEU A 50 11.83 -1.20 -6.29
CA LEU A 50 12.83 -0.71 -7.23
C LEU A 50 13.61 0.47 -6.65
N TYR A 51 12.92 1.43 -6.03
CA TYR A 51 13.56 2.58 -5.40
C TYR A 51 14.45 2.18 -4.21
N PHE A 52 13.99 1.23 -3.38
CA PHE A 52 14.83 0.70 -2.30
C PHE A 52 16.07 -0.04 -2.81
N LYS A 53 15.98 -0.76 -3.94
CA LYS A 53 17.15 -1.39 -4.58
C LYS A 53 18.16 -0.38 -5.13
N ARG A 54 17.69 0.74 -5.68
CA ARG A 54 18.53 1.80 -6.26
C ARG A 54 19.15 2.75 -5.23
N TRP A 55 19.14 2.41 -3.94
CA TRP A 55 19.80 3.19 -2.87
C TRP A 55 19.30 4.64 -2.72
N TYR A 56 18.04 4.90 -3.10
CA TYR A 56 17.44 6.20 -2.81
C TYR A 56 17.31 6.43 -1.29
N PRO A 57 17.48 7.66 -0.79
CA PRO A 57 17.20 8.00 0.59
C PRO A 57 15.78 7.62 0.99
N ARG A 58 15.63 7.02 2.18
CA ARG A 58 14.35 6.44 2.64
C ARG A 58 13.20 7.46 2.65
N PHE A 59 13.48 8.71 3.03
CA PHE A 59 12.50 9.78 3.06
C PHE A 59 11.99 10.15 1.66
N LEU A 60 12.85 10.15 0.64
CA LEU A 60 12.46 10.38 -0.75
C LEU A 60 11.57 9.27 -1.27
N ILE A 61 11.91 8.01 -0.97
CA ILE A 61 11.09 6.87 -1.35
C ILE A 61 9.69 7.01 -0.73
N HIS A 62 9.62 7.32 0.56
CA HIS A 62 8.34 7.51 1.23
C HIS A 62 7.52 8.62 0.56
N PHE A 63 8.12 9.78 0.28
CA PHE A 63 7.44 10.88 -0.39
C PHE A 63 6.90 10.51 -1.79
N ILE A 64 7.72 9.86 -2.62
CA ILE A 64 7.33 9.42 -3.96
C ILE A 64 6.17 8.41 -3.89
N ILE A 65 6.24 7.46 -2.96
CA ILE A 65 5.19 6.45 -2.80
C ILE A 65 3.90 7.07 -2.27
N THR A 66 3.96 7.96 -1.28
CA THR A 66 2.78 8.69 -0.80
C THR A 66 2.10 9.48 -1.91
N TYR A 67 2.88 10.16 -2.77
CA TYR A 67 2.33 10.87 -3.91
C TYR A 67 1.67 9.93 -4.92
N LYS A 68 2.31 8.79 -5.26
CA LYS A 68 1.76 7.78 -6.16
C LYS A 68 0.46 7.18 -5.62
N VAL A 69 0.39 6.87 -4.32
CA VAL A 69 -0.83 6.37 -3.68
C VAL A 69 -1.93 7.42 -3.75
N LYS A 70 -1.65 8.66 -3.36
CA LYS A 70 -2.66 9.74 -3.45
C LYS A 70 -3.23 9.89 -4.86
N LYS A 71 -2.36 9.87 -5.87
CA LYS A 71 -2.76 9.96 -7.28
C LYS A 71 -3.58 8.74 -7.72
N ALA A 72 -3.19 7.55 -7.30
CA ALA A 72 -3.92 6.31 -7.58
C ALA A 72 -5.34 6.33 -7.01
N LEU A 73 -5.48 6.65 -5.71
CA LEU A 73 -6.78 6.71 -5.04
C LEU A 73 -7.71 7.73 -5.71
N LYS A 74 -7.18 8.90 -6.09
CA LYS A 74 -7.95 9.93 -6.79
C LYS A 74 -8.38 9.49 -8.20
N ASN A 75 -7.48 8.85 -8.95
CA ASN A 75 -7.78 8.39 -10.31
C ASN A 75 -8.80 7.25 -10.34
N GLU A 76 -8.85 6.43 -9.30
CA GLU A 76 -9.77 5.30 -9.18
C GLU A 76 -11.10 5.68 -8.54
N ASN A 77 -11.32 6.96 -8.23
CA ASN A 77 -12.48 7.45 -7.49
C ASN A 77 -12.72 6.64 -6.21
N ALA A 78 -11.67 6.41 -5.43
CA ALA A 78 -11.77 5.70 -4.16
C ALA A 78 -12.72 6.44 -3.19
N PRO A 79 -13.39 5.73 -2.26
CA PRO A 79 -14.17 6.35 -1.18
C PRO A 79 -13.37 7.43 -0.44
N GLU A 80 -14.01 8.53 -0.04
CA GLU A 80 -13.34 9.66 0.60
C GLU A 80 -12.60 9.27 1.89
N THR A 81 -13.17 8.33 2.64
CA THR A 81 -12.54 7.73 3.83
C THR A 81 -11.19 7.12 3.50
N ILE A 82 -11.12 6.32 2.44
CA ILE A 82 -9.88 5.68 1.97
C ILE A 82 -8.91 6.72 1.39
N GLN A 83 -9.42 7.72 0.67
CA GLN A 83 -8.59 8.83 0.17
C GLN A 83 -7.90 9.57 1.31
N ASN A 84 -8.55 9.76 2.45
CA ASN A 84 -7.96 10.40 3.63
C ASN A 84 -6.84 9.54 4.27
N LEU A 85 -6.92 8.22 4.16
CA LEU A 85 -5.94 7.27 4.69
C LEU A 85 -4.74 7.01 3.75
N TYR A 86 -4.60 7.78 2.66
CA TYR A 86 -3.54 7.60 1.66
C TYR A 86 -2.12 7.51 2.22
N ARG A 87 -1.82 8.28 3.29
CA ARG A 87 -0.49 8.28 3.94
C ARG A 87 -0.21 6.94 4.61
N GLU A 88 -1.23 6.33 5.20
CA GLU A 88 -1.11 5.09 5.96
C GLU A 88 -1.03 3.90 5.01
N ILE A 89 -1.81 3.91 3.95
CA ILE A 89 -1.70 2.96 2.84
C ILE A 89 -0.28 3.01 2.24
N ALA A 90 0.25 4.21 1.97
CA ALA A 90 1.61 4.38 1.48
C ALA A 90 2.67 3.86 2.46
N LYS A 91 2.47 4.08 3.76
CA LYS A 91 3.36 3.57 4.81
C LYS A 91 3.36 2.04 4.85
N ILE A 92 2.20 1.40 4.75
CA ILE A 92 2.09 -0.07 4.66
C ILE A 92 2.89 -0.57 3.46
N ILE A 93 2.65 -0.01 2.27
CA ILE A 93 3.36 -0.41 1.04
C ILE A 93 4.88 -0.24 1.20
N CYS A 94 5.33 0.89 1.75
CA CYS A 94 6.75 1.12 2.02
C CYS A 94 7.35 0.09 2.98
N LEU A 95 6.69 -0.19 4.11
CA LEU A 95 7.16 -1.15 5.11
C LEU A 95 7.20 -2.58 4.55
N SER A 96 6.18 -2.98 3.80
CA SER A 96 6.15 -4.26 3.10
C SER A 96 7.32 -4.38 2.12
N ALA A 97 7.59 -3.32 1.33
CA ALA A 97 8.69 -3.30 0.37
C ALA A 97 10.06 -3.32 1.06
N MET A 98 10.22 -2.58 2.16
CA MET A 98 11.43 -2.60 2.99
C MET A 98 11.69 -4.00 3.58
N GLY A 99 10.65 -4.66 4.10
CA GLY A 99 10.76 -6.01 4.66
C GLY A 99 11.20 -7.03 3.62
N ALA A 100 10.63 -6.97 2.41
CA ALA A 100 11.04 -7.83 1.31
C ALA A 100 12.47 -7.54 0.82
N TYR A 101 12.87 -6.26 0.74
CA TYR A 101 14.26 -5.87 0.46
C TYR A 101 15.24 -6.42 1.52
N GLY A 102 14.91 -6.28 2.81
CA GLY A 102 15.73 -6.77 3.91
C GLY A 102 15.89 -8.29 3.93
N LYS A 103 14.85 -9.04 3.55
CA LYS A 103 14.93 -10.51 3.40
C LYS A 103 15.84 -10.92 2.24
N GLY A 104 15.88 -10.16 1.15
CA GLY A 104 16.80 -10.40 0.02
C GLY A 104 18.29 -10.26 0.38
N ARG A 105 18.64 -9.56 1.47
CA ARG A 105 20.02 -9.50 2.00
C ARG A 105 20.41 -10.70 2.87
N LYS A 106 19.48 -11.59 3.26
CA LYS A 106 19.76 -12.79 4.08
C LYS A 106 20.25 -14.00 3.27
N VAL A 107 20.86 -13.80 2.11
CA VAL A 107 21.50 -14.88 1.34
C VAL A 107 22.96 -14.51 1.09
N LYS A 108 23.78 -14.85 2.08
CA LYS A 108 25.20 -15.25 2.02
C LYS A 108 25.73 -15.24 3.46
N LYS A 109 25.54 -16.36 4.14
CA LYS A 109 26.53 -16.85 5.11
C LYS A 109 27.28 -17.97 4.40
#